data_AF-A0A1W0A636-F1
#
_entry.id   AF-A0A1W0A636-F1
#
_cell.length_a   1.000
_cell.length_b   1.000
_cell.length_c   1.000
_cell.angle_alpha   90.00
_cell.angle_beta   90.00
_cell.angle_gamma   90.00
#
_symmetry.space_group_name_H-M   'P 1'
#
loop_
_entity.id
_entity.type
_entity.pdbx_description
1 polymer ?
#
loop_
_entity_poly.entity_id
_entity_poly.type
_entity_poly.pdbx_seq_one_letter_code
_entity_poly.pdbx_strand_id
1 'polypeptide(L)'
;MLPPVDTVHEWTYNVFELTTSEMIALATGLLHWAGVDTYLGVSLNDLHAFCVQVEAEYNDVAYHNFRHGVCVMHVTYLILHGLENVHIDIHHRSALLIAALCHDAKHDGMTNAFHVAAKSSLYERFPVSSPQERLHAATAKELIERCKLLQNLSTSQAENIQQLVESLILATDMNLHQQVLANAASEPQHVESIAQLILHCADISNPIMTMDMSRRWAKCLIDEFTMQIGAERSLGLPLSTYMMAAPNSREEARLHIGFIERYAAEAWRLLVEILANNSELFATCLSNLVANEKYWRLKAADRWRLKHSDTNVVLTCVESLQAA
;
A
#
# COMPACT_ATOMS: atom_id res chain seq x y z
N MET A 1 -22.03 7.29 10.83
CA MET A 1 -21.24 8.01 11.87
C MET A 1 -19.81 7.99 11.37
N LEU A 2 -19.13 9.14 11.26
CA LEU A 2 -17.71 9.14 10.89
C LEU A 2 -16.93 8.44 12.03
N PRO A 3 -15.91 7.62 11.72
CA PRO A 3 -15.08 6.99 12.75
C PRO A 3 -14.45 8.05 13.67
N PRO A 4 -14.05 7.70 14.90
CA PRO A 4 -13.46 8.65 15.84
C PRO A 4 -12.29 9.40 15.19
N VAL A 5 -12.46 10.71 15.03
CA VAL A 5 -11.52 11.59 14.29
C VAL A 5 -10.18 11.72 15.02
N ASP A 6 -10.16 11.51 16.33
CA ASP A 6 -8.99 11.81 17.16
C ASP A 6 -7.78 10.89 16.89
N THR A 7 -7.98 9.67 16.36
CA THR A 7 -6.89 8.69 16.12
C THR A 7 -6.50 8.53 14.65
N VAL A 8 -7.15 9.22 13.71
CA VAL A 8 -6.87 9.05 12.27
C VAL A 8 -5.47 9.53 11.88
N HIS A 9 -4.86 10.36 12.71
CA HIS A 9 -3.50 10.89 12.52
C HIS A 9 -2.41 9.96 13.07
N GLU A 10 -2.78 8.80 13.61
CA GLU A 10 -1.85 7.91 14.29
C GLU A 10 -1.47 6.69 13.42
N TRP A 11 -0.19 6.34 13.44
CA TRP A 11 0.34 5.09 12.85
C TRP A 11 -0.22 3.80 13.49
N THR A 12 -0.91 3.94 14.64
CA THR A 12 -1.58 2.86 15.38
C THR A 12 -3.02 2.63 14.93
N TYR A 13 -3.57 3.46 14.04
CA TYR A 13 -4.94 3.35 13.57
C TYR A 13 -5.19 2.01 12.86
N ASN A 14 -6.12 1.23 13.40
CA ASN A 14 -6.32 -0.16 12.98
C ASN A 14 -7.46 -0.28 11.96
N VAL A 15 -7.12 -0.33 10.67
CA VAL A 15 -8.11 -0.50 9.61
C VAL A 15 -8.90 -1.81 9.74
N PHE A 16 -8.42 -2.85 10.43
CA PHE A 16 -9.17 -4.11 10.62
C PHE A 16 -10.40 -3.97 11.52
N GLU A 17 -10.51 -2.89 12.30
CA GLU A 17 -11.63 -2.65 13.19
C GLU A 17 -12.80 -1.96 12.48
N LEU A 18 -12.60 -1.53 11.23
CA LEU A 18 -13.60 -0.79 10.46
C LEU A 18 -14.56 -1.71 9.71
N THR A 19 -15.83 -1.36 9.74
CA THR A 19 -16.83 -1.84 8.77
C THR A 19 -16.59 -1.24 7.39
N THR A 20 -17.18 -1.83 6.34
CA THR A 20 -17.12 -1.28 4.97
C THR A 20 -17.60 0.17 4.91
N SER A 21 -18.70 0.50 5.59
CA SER A 21 -19.21 1.87 5.63
C SER A 21 -18.26 2.85 6.32
N GLU A 22 -17.56 2.43 7.38
CA GLU A 22 -16.54 3.26 8.04
C GLU A 22 -15.30 3.44 7.17
N MET A 23 -14.90 2.42 6.42
CA MET A 23 -13.80 2.51 5.45
C MET A 23 -14.12 3.49 4.30
N ILE A 24 -15.33 3.43 3.74
CA ILE A 24 -15.79 4.39 2.72
C ILE A 24 -15.82 5.81 3.30
N ALA A 25 -16.31 5.96 4.53
CA ALA A 25 -16.39 7.25 5.21
C ALA A 25 -14.98 7.81 5.50
N LEU A 26 -14.04 6.97 5.91
CA LEU A 26 -12.63 7.33 6.09
C LEU A 26 -12.03 7.80 4.76
N ALA A 27 -12.10 7.00 3.69
CA ALA A 27 -11.58 7.38 2.38
C ALA A 27 -12.15 8.71 1.88
N THR A 28 -13.47 8.90 2.03
CA THR A 28 -14.14 10.18 1.71
C THR A 28 -13.56 11.34 2.52
N GLY A 29 -13.39 11.15 3.84
CA GLY A 29 -12.82 12.14 4.74
C GLY A 29 -11.38 12.50 4.40
N LEU A 30 -10.55 11.53 3.99
CA LEU A 30 -9.16 11.77 3.60
C LEU A 30 -9.05 12.56 2.29
N LEU A 31 -9.91 12.28 1.30
CA LEU A 31 -9.98 13.08 0.07
C LEU A 31 -10.42 14.53 0.37
N HIS A 32 -11.41 14.70 1.24
CA HIS A 32 -11.88 16.02 1.65
C HIS A 32 -10.82 16.80 2.44
N TRP A 33 -10.12 16.15 3.39
CA TRP A 33 -9.00 16.76 4.11
C TRP A 33 -7.92 17.27 3.16
N ALA A 34 -7.65 16.50 2.09
CA ALA A 34 -6.70 16.89 1.07
C ALA A 34 -7.21 18.01 0.15
N GLY A 35 -8.44 18.49 0.30
CA GLY A 35 -9.05 19.54 -0.52
C GLY A 35 -9.39 19.08 -1.95
N VAL A 36 -9.53 17.77 -2.17
CA VAL A 36 -9.79 17.18 -3.50
C VAL A 36 -11.13 17.68 -4.06
N ASP A 37 -12.17 17.75 -3.23
CA ASP A 37 -13.48 18.29 -3.61
C ASP A 37 -13.39 19.73 -4.14
N THR A 38 -12.69 20.59 -3.39
CA THR A 38 -12.50 22.00 -3.75
C THR A 38 -11.68 22.13 -5.03
N TYR A 39 -10.62 21.33 -5.16
CA TYR A 39 -9.74 21.37 -6.32
C TYR A 39 -10.42 20.90 -7.61
N LEU A 40 -11.19 19.81 -7.52
CA LEU A 40 -11.92 19.24 -8.65
C LEU A 40 -13.24 19.97 -8.92
N GLY A 41 -13.68 20.84 -8.01
CA GLY A 41 -14.96 21.54 -8.08
C GLY A 41 -16.17 20.60 -7.93
N VAL A 42 -16.05 19.53 -7.15
CA VAL A 42 -17.11 18.54 -6.90
C VAL A 42 -17.61 18.63 -5.46
N SER A 43 -18.76 18.05 -5.16
CA SER A 43 -19.29 18.02 -3.79
C SER A 43 -18.70 16.87 -2.98
N LEU A 44 -18.78 16.98 -1.64
CA LEU A 44 -18.43 15.86 -0.75
C LEU A 44 -19.25 14.59 -1.05
N ASN A 45 -20.50 14.75 -1.50
CA ASN A 45 -21.35 13.63 -1.90
C ASN A 45 -20.83 12.94 -3.17
N ASP A 46 -20.24 13.69 -4.11
CA ASP A 46 -19.64 13.13 -5.32
C ASP A 46 -18.39 12.31 -4.95
N LEU A 47 -17.56 12.79 -4.01
CA LEU A 47 -16.43 12.03 -3.48
C LEU A 47 -16.90 10.75 -2.76
N HIS A 48 -17.95 10.85 -1.93
CA HIS A 48 -18.50 9.68 -1.26
C HIS A 48 -19.04 8.66 -2.26
N ALA A 49 -19.77 9.11 -3.30
CA ALA A 49 -20.27 8.24 -4.36
C ALA A 49 -19.11 7.57 -5.10
N PHE A 50 -18.03 8.29 -5.39
CA PHE A 50 -16.81 7.71 -5.96
C PHE A 50 -16.21 6.62 -5.06
N CYS A 51 -16.03 6.87 -3.76
CA CYS A 51 -15.50 5.87 -2.82
C CYS A 51 -16.38 4.60 -2.75
N VAL A 52 -17.71 4.74 -2.81
CA VAL A 52 -18.64 3.59 -2.90
C VAL A 52 -18.41 2.81 -4.20
N GLN A 53 -18.21 3.52 -5.32
CA GLN A 53 -17.96 2.86 -6.61
C GLN A 53 -16.59 2.18 -6.63
N VAL A 54 -15.56 2.74 -6.00
CA VAL A 54 -14.25 2.10 -5.87
C VAL A 54 -14.35 0.82 -5.04
N GLU A 55 -15.03 0.86 -3.89
CA GLU A 55 -15.25 -0.32 -3.03
C GLU A 55 -15.89 -1.48 -3.80
N ALA A 56 -16.89 -1.18 -4.64
CA ALA A 56 -17.59 -2.17 -5.45
C ALA A 56 -16.71 -2.83 -6.54
N GLU A 57 -15.55 -2.26 -6.89
CA GLU A 57 -14.62 -2.84 -7.86
C GLU A 57 -13.53 -3.70 -7.18
N TYR A 58 -13.41 -3.72 -5.86
CA TYR A 58 -12.51 -4.64 -5.16
C TYR A 58 -13.15 -6.02 -5.01
N ASN A 59 -12.38 -7.07 -5.29
CA ASN A 59 -12.82 -8.43 -5.05
C ASN A 59 -12.64 -8.81 -3.57
N ASP A 60 -13.45 -9.77 -3.11
CA ASP A 60 -13.32 -10.35 -1.77
C ASP A 60 -12.21 -11.42 -1.76
N VAL A 61 -10.95 -10.95 -1.77
CA VAL A 61 -9.74 -11.76 -1.63
C VAL A 61 -9.08 -11.49 -0.28
N ALA A 62 -8.21 -12.39 0.19
CA ALA A 62 -7.75 -12.35 1.58
C ALA A 62 -6.90 -11.11 1.90
N TYR A 63 -6.05 -10.65 0.97
CA TYR A 63 -5.12 -9.54 1.11
C TYR A 63 -5.52 -8.34 0.24
N HIS A 64 -5.55 -8.48 -1.10
CA HIS A 64 -5.74 -7.38 -2.05
C HIS A 64 -7.23 -6.97 -2.20
N ASN A 65 -7.87 -6.64 -1.07
CA ASN A 65 -9.27 -6.22 -0.98
C ASN A 65 -9.40 -4.72 -0.64
N PHE A 66 -10.63 -4.21 -0.56
CA PHE A 66 -10.87 -2.78 -0.29
C PHE A 66 -10.22 -2.27 1.01
N ARG A 67 -10.08 -3.12 2.02
CA ARG A 67 -9.41 -2.76 3.28
C ARG A 67 -7.92 -2.49 3.07
N HIS A 68 -7.26 -3.25 2.18
CA HIS A 68 -5.89 -2.97 1.78
C HIS A 68 -5.81 -1.63 1.06
N GLY A 69 -6.68 -1.37 0.08
CA GLY A 69 -6.76 -0.07 -0.59
C GLY A 69 -6.92 1.12 0.37
N VAL A 70 -7.80 0.99 1.37
CA VAL A 70 -7.96 2.01 2.42
C VAL A 70 -6.75 2.11 3.35
N CYS A 71 -6.07 1.00 3.64
CA CYS A 71 -4.84 0.99 4.41
C CYS A 71 -3.72 1.77 3.69
N VAL A 72 -3.52 1.52 2.40
CA VAL A 72 -2.53 2.22 1.57
C VAL A 72 -2.85 3.70 1.46
N MET A 73 -4.12 4.05 1.27
CA MET A 73 -4.58 5.44 1.27
C MET A 73 -4.34 6.13 2.62
N HIS A 74 -4.58 5.44 3.73
CA HIS A 74 -4.36 5.98 5.08
C HIS A 74 -2.87 6.18 5.38
N VAL A 75 -2.01 5.24 5.00
CA VAL A 75 -0.55 5.42 5.16
C VAL A 75 -0.03 6.56 4.29
N THR A 76 -0.52 6.66 3.05
CA THR A 76 -0.24 7.80 2.14
C THR A 76 -0.65 9.12 2.80
N TYR A 77 -1.83 9.15 3.42
CA TYR A 77 -2.31 10.29 4.18
C TYR A 77 -1.40 10.64 5.37
N LEU A 78 -0.98 9.66 6.19
CA LEU A 78 -0.10 9.90 7.34
C LEU A 78 1.23 10.54 6.92
N ILE A 79 1.79 10.07 5.80
CA ILE A 79 2.99 10.66 5.21
C ILE A 79 2.70 12.11 4.82
N LEU A 80 1.69 12.37 4.00
CA LEU A 80 1.32 13.72 3.56
C LEU A 80 0.98 14.68 4.71
N HIS A 81 0.30 14.19 5.75
CA HIS A 81 -0.10 14.96 6.91
C HIS A 81 1.10 15.43 7.74
N GLY A 82 2.15 14.61 7.82
CA GLY A 82 3.39 14.95 8.52
C GLY A 82 4.39 15.77 7.71
N LEU A 83 4.14 15.98 6.41
CA LEU A 83 5.04 16.74 5.54
C LEU A 83 4.79 18.25 5.66
N GLU A 84 5.54 18.91 6.55
CA GLU A 84 5.53 20.37 6.65
C GLU A 84 6.41 21.06 5.58
N ASN A 85 7.44 20.37 5.06
CA ASN A 85 8.50 20.96 4.20
C ASN A 85 8.60 20.40 2.78
N VAL A 86 7.87 19.32 2.45
CA VAL A 86 7.82 18.78 1.08
C VAL A 86 6.52 19.26 0.44
N HIS A 87 6.64 20.18 -0.51
CA HIS A 87 5.48 20.74 -1.20
C HIS A 87 4.96 19.76 -2.24
N ILE A 88 4.10 18.84 -1.80
CA ILE A 88 3.21 18.13 -2.70
C ILE A 88 2.02 19.06 -2.96
N ASP A 89 1.97 19.65 -4.15
CA ASP A 89 0.86 20.53 -4.51
C ASP A 89 -0.49 19.79 -4.53
N ILE A 90 -1.59 20.56 -4.55
CA ILE A 90 -2.94 20.00 -4.53
C ILE A 90 -3.22 19.05 -5.70
N HIS A 91 -2.60 19.27 -6.87
CA HIS A 91 -2.78 18.41 -8.04
C HIS A 91 -2.18 17.02 -7.77
N HIS A 92 -0.91 16.97 -7.35
CA HIS A 92 -0.22 15.72 -7.03
C HIS A 92 -0.84 15.03 -5.82
N ARG A 93 -1.20 15.78 -4.78
CA ARG A 93 -1.87 15.25 -3.59
C ARG A 93 -3.21 14.59 -3.93
N SER A 94 -3.97 15.21 -4.83
CA SER A 94 -5.27 14.67 -5.27
C SER A 94 -5.09 13.38 -6.07
N ALA A 95 -4.18 13.37 -7.05
CA ALA A 95 -3.88 12.18 -7.83
C ALA A 95 -3.35 11.04 -6.95
N LEU A 96 -2.48 11.36 -5.98
CA LEU A 96 -1.88 10.39 -5.06
C LEU A 96 -2.90 9.67 -4.19
N LEU A 97 -3.86 10.39 -3.60
CA LEU A 97 -4.91 9.75 -2.78
C LEU A 97 -5.93 8.97 -3.63
N ILE A 98 -6.25 9.45 -4.83
CA ILE A 98 -7.10 8.71 -5.78
C ILE A 98 -6.40 7.42 -6.21
N ALA A 99 -5.12 7.49 -6.59
CA ALA A 99 -4.30 6.35 -6.95
C ALA A 99 -4.18 5.35 -5.81
N ALA A 100 -3.88 5.81 -4.59
CA ALA A 100 -3.77 4.95 -3.41
C ALA A 100 -5.03 4.13 -3.16
N LEU A 101 -6.22 4.74 -3.25
CA LEU A 101 -7.48 4.03 -3.06
C LEU A 101 -7.79 3.05 -4.21
N CYS A 102 -7.31 3.31 -5.43
CA CYS A 102 -7.64 2.51 -6.62
C CYS A 102 -6.55 1.51 -7.04
N HIS A 103 -5.37 1.52 -6.41
CA HIS A 103 -4.17 0.87 -6.94
C HIS A 103 -4.29 -0.65 -7.14
N ASP A 104 -5.22 -1.31 -6.42
CA ASP A 104 -5.50 -2.74 -6.51
C ASP A 104 -6.95 -3.06 -6.88
N ALA A 105 -7.71 -2.10 -7.42
CA ALA A 105 -9.10 -2.34 -7.82
C ALA A 105 -9.18 -3.47 -8.87
N LYS A 106 -10.06 -4.46 -8.64
CA LYS A 106 -10.20 -5.72 -9.39
C LYS A 106 -9.08 -6.75 -9.21
N HIS A 107 -8.14 -6.58 -8.28
CA HIS A 107 -7.14 -7.61 -7.99
C HIS A 107 -7.82 -8.94 -7.62
N ASP A 108 -7.39 -10.06 -8.21
CA ASP A 108 -8.05 -11.37 -8.05
C ASP A 108 -7.31 -12.32 -7.10
N GLY A 109 -6.25 -11.82 -6.46
CA GLY A 109 -5.41 -12.54 -5.51
C GLY A 109 -4.29 -13.33 -6.19
N MET A 110 -4.11 -13.17 -7.49
CA MET A 110 -3.04 -13.78 -8.27
C MET A 110 -1.99 -12.75 -8.65
N THR A 111 -0.76 -13.20 -8.88
CA THR A 111 0.34 -12.32 -9.29
C THR A 111 0.41 -12.14 -10.81
N ASN A 112 1.08 -11.08 -11.26
CA ASN A 112 1.46 -10.91 -12.67
C ASN A 112 2.11 -12.18 -13.28
N ALA A 113 2.98 -12.87 -12.54
CA ALA A 113 3.62 -14.10 -12.99
C ALA A 113 2.61 -15.24 -13.25
N PHE A 114 1.58 -15.36 -12.42
CA PHE A 114 0.49 -16.31 -12.63
C PHE A 114 -0.27 -15.99 -13.92
N HIS A 115 -0.67 -14.74 -14.12
CA HIS A 115 -1.44 -14.33 -15.29
C HIS A 115 -0.71 -14.57 -16.61
N VAL A 116 0.60 -14.34 -16.63
CA VAL A 116 1.48 -14.64 -17.78
C VAL A 116 1.56 -16.14 -18.02
N ALA A 117 1.83 -16.94 -16.99
CA ALA A 117 1.94 -18.39 -17.12
C ALA A 117 0.63 -19.05 -17.56
N ALA A 118 -0.50 -18.58 -17.03
CA ALA A 118 -1.84 -19.06 -17.33
C ALA A 118 -2.38 -18.57 -18.68
N LYS A 119 -1.74 -17.57 -19.31
CA LYS A 119 -2.28 -16.83 -20.46
C LYS A 119 -3.72 -16.38 -20.22
N SER A 120 -3.96 -15.83 -19.02
CA SER A 120 -5.29 -15.38 -18.61
C SER A 120 -5.81 -14.25 -19.51
N SER A 121 -7.11 -13.99 -19.48
CA SER A 121 -7.74 -12.86 -20.19
C SER A 121 -7.16 -11.50 -19.79
N LEU A 122 -6.70 -11.36 -18.54
CA LEU A 122 -5.94 -10.18 -18.09
C LEU A 122 -4.68 -9.98 -18.94
N TYR A 123 -3.87 -11.03 -19.05
CA TYR A 123 -2.62 -10.99 -19.83
C TYR A 123 -2.90 -10.78 -21.32
N GLU A 124 -3.97 -11.37 -21.88
CA GLU A 124 -4.36 -11.13 -23.27
C GLU A 124 -4.76 -9.66 -23.51
N ARG A 125 -5.43 -9.03 -22.54
CA ARG A 125 -5.81 -7.61 -22.61
C ARG A 125 -4.61 -6.69 -22.43
N PHE A 126 -3.68 -7.02 -21.54
CA PHE A 126 -2.49 -6.25 -21.23
C PHE A 126 -1.22 -7.10 -21.40
N PRO A 127 -0.80 -7.43 -22.65
CA PRO A 127 0.29 -8.38 -22.91
C PRO A 127 1.70 -7.81 -22.72
N VAL A 128 1.81 -6.65 -22.05
CA VAL A 128 3.03 -5.90 -21.78
C VAL A 128 3.42 -6.03 -20.30
N SER A 129 4.47 -5.35 -19.85
CA SER A 129 4.80 -5.32 -18.42
C SER A 129 3.64 -4.77 -17.57
N SER A 130 3.56 -5.25 -16.33
CA SER A 130 2.58 -4.82 -15.32
C SER A 130 1.10 -5.07 -15.68
N PRO A 131 0.68 -6.29 -16.10
CA PRO A 131 -0.72 -6.55 -16.46
C PRO A 131 -1.76 -6.16 -15.40
N GLN A 132 -1.49 -6.45 -14.12
CA GLN A 132 -2.38 -6.12 -13.01
C GLN A 132 -2.47 -4.61 -12.80
N GLU A 133 -1.34 -3.93 -12.68
CA GLU A 133 -1.31 -2.49 -12.44
C GLU A 133 -1.97 -1.72 -13.59
N ARG A 134 -1.88 -2.23 -14.83
CA ARG A 134 -2.63 -1.68 -15.98
C ARG A 134 -4.13 -1.92 -15.90
N LEU A 135 -4.57 -3.05 -15.37
CA LEU A 135 -6.00 -3.25 -15.08
C LEU A 135 -6.47 -2.29 -14.00
N HIS A 136 -5.71 -2.10 -12.93
CA HIS A 136 -6.04 -1.20 -11.84
C HIS A 136 -6.12 0.25 -12.32
N ALA A 137 -5.13 0.70 -13.10
CA ALA A 137 -5.13 2.03 -13.73
C ALA A 137 -6.30 2.22 -14.72
N ALA A 138 -6.60 1.22 -15.55
CA ALA A 138 -7.76 1.28 -16.45
C ALA A 138 -9.09 1.33 -15.68
N THR A 139 -9.18 0.63 -14.54
CA THR A 139 -10.36 0.64 -13.66
C THR A 139 -10.51 1.99 -12.96
N ALA A 140 -9.40 2.56 -12.46
CA ALA A 140 -9.39 3.91 -11.89
C ALA A 140 -9.87 4.96 -12.90
N LYS A 141 -9.38 4.88 -14.15
CA LYS A 141 -9.84 5.76 -15.24
C LYS A 141 -11.34 5.63 -15.51
N GLU A 142 -11.85 4.40 -15.63
CA GLU A 142 -13.27 4.15 -15.83
C GLU A 142 -14.11 4.74 -14.69
N LEU A 143 -13.68 4.55 -13.44
CA LEU A 143 -14.36 5.08 -12.25
C LEU A 143 -14.37 6.60 -12.23
N ILE A 144 -13.24 7.25 -12.54
CA ILE A 144 -13.11 8.70 -12.64
C ILE A 144 -14.10 9.27 -13.67
N GLU A 145 -14.19 8.65 -14.85
CA GLU A 145 -15.10 9.05 -15.92
C GLU A 145 -16.57 8.81 -15.54
N ARG A 146 -16.88 7.61 -15.03
CA ARG A 146 -18.23 7.19 -14.61
C ARG A 146 -18.80 8.07 -13.50
N CYS A 147 -17.95 8.45 -12.54
CA CYS A 147 -18.31 9.34 -11.43
C CYS A 147 -18.19 10.83 -11.78
N LYS A 148 -17.75 11.16 -13.01
CA LYS A 148 -17.58 12.53 -13.51
C LYS A 148 -16.71 13.41 -12.59
N LEU A 149 -15.71 12.82 -11.94
CA LEU A 149 -14.89 13.52 -10.94
C LEU A 149 -14.15 14.74 -11.50
N LEU A 150 -13.78 14.70 -12.79
CA LEU A 150 -12.97 15.75 -13.43
C LEU A 150 -13.81 16.67 -14.34
N GLN A 151 -15.15 16.57 -14.30
CA GLN A 151 -16.03 17.26 -15.26
C GLN A 151 -15.95 18.80 -15.21
N ASN A 152 -15.51 19.36 -14.08
CA ASN A 152 -15.43 20.80 -13.86
C ASN A 152 -14.01 21.36 -14.14
N LEU A 153 -13.07 20.50 -14.52
CA LEU A 153 -11.73 20.90 -14.91
C LEU A 153 -11.64 21.16 -16.42
N SER A 154 -10.63 21.92 -16.85
CA SER A 154 -10.28 21.98 -18.27
C SER A 154 -9.79 20.61 -18.78
N THR A 155 -9.91 20.36 -20.08
CA THR A 155 -9.44 19.11 -20.71
C THR A 155 -8.00 18.78 -20.36
N SER A 156 -7.09 19.77 -20.43
CA SER A 156 -5.68 19.58 -20.09
C SER A 156 -5.47 19.22 -18.62
N GLN A 157 -6.20 19.84 -17.69
CA GLN A 157 -6.11 19.49 -16.27
C GLN A 157 -6.64 18.07 -16.00
N ALA A 158 -7.75 17.70 -16.63
CA ALA A 158 -8.32 16.37 -16.50
C ALA A 158 -7.37 15.28 -17.04
N GLU A 159 -6.77 15.52 -18.21
CA GLU A 159 -5.77 14.63 -18.81
C GLU A 159 -4.54 14.49 -17.91
N ASN A 160 -4.02 15.59 -17.36
CA ASN A 160 -2.86 15.56 -16.46
C ASN A 160 -3.13 14.73 -15.20
N ILE A 161 -4.29 14.88 -14.57
CA ILE A 161 -4.65 14.07 -13.38
C ILE A 161 -4.78 12.59 -13.75
N GLN A 162 -5.42 12.26 -14.88
CA GLN A 162 -5.56 10.87 -15.31
C GLN A 162 -4.18 10.23 -15.57
N GLN A 163 -3.29 10.94 -16.26
CA GLN A 163 -1.92 10.46 -16.52
C GLN A 163 -1.13 10.27 -15.23
N LEU A 164 -1.27 11.18 -14.27
CA LEU A 164 -0.59 11.07 -12.99
C LEU A 164 -1.12 9.90 -12.16
N VAL A 165 -2.45 9.70 -12.10
CA VAL A 165 -3.04 8.52 -11.43
C VAL A 165 -2.55 7.22 -12.06
N GLU A 166 -2.50 7.13 -13.40
CA GLU A 166 -1.96 5.97 -14.11
C GLU A 166 -0.48 5.75 -13.77
N SER A 167 0.35 6.79 -13.84
CA SER A 167 1.79 6.74 -13.52
C SER A 167 2.03 6.24 -12.09
N LEU A 168 1.24 6.73 -11.12
CA LEU A 168 1.35 6.35 -9.72
C LEU A 168 0.96 4.88 -9.49
N ILE A 169 -0.15 4.42 -10.07
CA ILE A 169 -0.57 3.02 -9.95
C ILE A 169 0.44 2.07 -10.60
N LEU A 170 0.99 2.43 -11.77
CA LEU A 170 2.02 1.59 -12.41
C LEU A 170 3.29 1.47 -11.57
N ALA A 171 3.61 2.48 -10.76
CA ALA A 171 4.79 2.47 -9.89
C ALA A 171 4.68 1.47 -8.73
N THR A 172 3.50 0.88 -8.45
CA THR A 172 3.36 -0.14 -7.40
C THR A 172 3.80 -1.54 -7.85
N ASP A 173 4.05 -1.76 -9.15
CA ASP A 173 4.58 -3.05 -9.64
C ASP A 173 5.94 -3.33 -8.99
N MET A 174 6.01 -4.41 -8.19
CA MET A 174 7.24 -4.82 -7.52
C MET A 174 8.40 -5.17 -8.46
N ASN A 175 8.14 -5.42 -9.75
CA ASN A 175 9.21 -5.54 -10.76
C ASN A 175 9.91 -4.21 -11.06
N LEU A 176 9.23 -3.08 -10.82
CA LEU A 176 9.75 -1.72 -10.99
C LEU A 176 10.32 -1.14 -9.70
N HIS A 177 10.30 -1.89 -8.59
CA HIS A 177 10.75 -1.42 -7.27
C HIS A 177 12.10 -0.69 -7.31
N GLN A 178 13.12 -1.31 -7.90
CA GLN A 178 14.46 -0.71 -7.98
C GLN A 178 14.51 0.54 -8.86
N GLN A 179 13.67 0.60 -9.90
CA GLN A 179 13.55 1.80 -10.75
C GLN A 179 12.89 2.95 -9.98
N VAL A 180 11.83 2.68 -9.21
CA VAL A 180 11.17 3.68 -8.36
C VAL A 180 12.16 4.27 -7.34
N LEU A 181 12.93 3.42 -6.65
CA LEU A 181 13.94 3.88 -5.70
C LEU A 181 15.03 4.71 -6.40
N ALA A 182 15.55 4.24 -7.54
CA ALA A 182 16.59 4.94 -8.28
C ALA A 182 16.13 6.32 -8.78
N ASN A 183 14.90 6.42 -9.31
CA ASN A 183 14.34 7.68 -9.79
C ASN A 183 14.24 8.68 -8.64
N ALA A 184 13.64 8.29 -7.51
CA ALA A 184 13.49 9.16 -6.35
C ALA A 184 14.84 9.59 -5.74
N ALA A 185 15.82 8.70 -5.69
CA ALA A 185 17.17 9.02 -5.23
C ALA A 185 17.92 9.98 -6.16
N SER A 186 17.73 9.84 -7.49
CA SER A 186 18.38 10.69 -8.48
C SER A 186 17.78 12.09 -8.58
N GLU A 187 16.48 12.22 -8.31
CA GLU A 187 15.73 13.47 -8.40
C GLU A 187 14.90 13.73 -7.12
N PRO A 188 15.54 13.95 -5.96
CA PRO A 188 14.88 14.04 -4.66
C PRO A 188 14.00 15.29 -4.48
N GLN A 189 13.88 16.13 -5.51
CA GLN A 189 13.01 17.31 -5.55
C GLN A 189 11.91 17.18 -6.61
N HIS A 190 11.92 16.12 -7.43
CA HIS A 190 10.91 15.91 -8.45
C HIS A 190 9.64 15.34 -7.83
N VAL A 191 8.57 16.15 -7.82
CA VAL A 191 7.33 15.87 -7.06
C VAL A 191 6.69 14.54 -7.46
N GLU A 192 6.67 14.21 -8.75
CA GLU A 192 6.10 12.93 -9.22
C GLU A 192 6.94 11.73 -8.77
N SER A 193 8.28 11.82 -8.80
CA SER A 193 9.17 10.74 -8.35
C SER A 193 9.00 10.48 -6.85
N ILE A 194 8.82 11.55 -6.06
CA ILE A 194 8.52 11.46 -4.63
C ILE A 194 7.12 10.86 -4.41
N ALA A 195 6.11 11.28 -5.19
CA ALA A 195 4.75 10.75 -5.07
C ALA A 195 4.68 9.24 -5.41
N GLN A 196 5.42 8.79 -6.44
CA GLN A 196 5.58 7.37 -6.74
C GLN A 196 6.23 6.62 -5.58
N LEU A 197 7.31 7.15 -5.01
CA LEU A 197 7.96 6.53 -3.84
C LEU A 197 7.04 6.47 -2.62
N ILE A 198 6.25 7.52 -2.36
CA ILE A 198 5.28 7.55 -1.25
C ILE A 198 4.26 6.44 -1.42
N LEU A 199 3.62 6.34 -2.59
CA LEU A 199 2.59 5.32 -2.83
C LEU A 199 3.20 3.91 -2.76
N HIS A 200 4.36 3.71 -3.36
CA HIS A 200 5.07 2.42 -3.34
C HIS A 200 5.42 1.98 -1.92
N CYS A 201 5.91 2.89 -1.07
CA CYS A 201 6.17 2.59 0.33
C CYS A 201 4.89 2.29 1.12
N ALA A 202 3.82 3.05 0.85
CA ALA A 202 2.53 2.86 1.50
C ALA A 202 1.91 1.50 1.16
N ASP A 203 2.08 1.02 -0.06
CA ASP A 203 1.61 -0.31 -0.50
C ASP A 203 2.33 -1.44 0.26
N ILE A 204 3.65 -1.32 0.44
CA ILE A 204 4.45 -2.31 1.18
C ILE A 204 4.57 -2.02 2.69
N SER A 205 3.59 -1.32 3.28
CA SER A 205 3.68 -0.78 4.64
C SER A 205 3.45 -1.80 5.77
N ASN A 206 3.00 -3.03 5.49
CA ASN A 206 2.70 -4.00 6.56
C ASN A 206 3.80 -4.20 7.61
N PRO A 207 5.10 -4.22 7.25
CA PRO A 207 6.16 -4.38 8.25
C PRO A 207 6.33 -3.19 9.20
N ILE A 208 5.85 -1.99 8.84
CA ILE A 208 5.96 -0.78 9.66
C ILE A 208 4.69 -0.52 10.51
N MET A 209 3.66 -1.35 10.39
CA MET A 209 2.44 -1.27 11.19
C MET A 209 2.62 -1.88 12.59
N THR A 210 1.64 -1.70 13.46
CA THR A 210 1.62 -2.40 14.76
C THR A 210 1.76 -3.91 14.58
N MET A 211 2.34 -4.59 15.58
CA MET A 211 2.62 -6.02 15.48
C MET A 211 1.36 -6.86 15.25
N ASP A 212 0.20 -6.44 15.76
CA ASP A 212 -1.06 -7.12 15.51
C ASP A 212 -1.47 -7.01 14.03
N MET A 213 -1.50 -5.79 13.48
CA MET A 213 -1.84 -5.55 12.08
C MET A 213 -0.85 -6.23 11.12
N SER A 214 0.46 -6.09 11.37
CA SER A 214 1.51 -6.70 10.56
C SER A 214 1.34 -8.22 10.46
N ARG A 215 0.96 -8.87 11.57
CA ARG A 215 0.70 -10.32 11.61
C ARG A 215 -0.61 -10.71 10.92
N ARG A 216 -1.66 -9.89 11.02
CA ARG A 216 -2.92 -10.13 10.30
C ARG A 216 -2.73 -10.04 8.79
N TRP A 217 -2.08 -8.98 8.32
CA TRP A 217 -1.75 -8.82 6.90
C TRP A 217 -0.83 -9.93 6.38
N ALA A 218 0.20 -10.32 7.15
CA ALA A 218 1.04 -11.46 6.82
C ALA A 218 0.23 -12.75 6.64
N LYS A 219 -0.74 -13.01 7.53
CA LYS A 219 -1.64 -14.14 7.37
C LYS A 219 -2.48 -14.04 6.09
N CYS A 220 -3.09 -12.89 5.83
CA CYS A 220 -3.89 -12.65 4.62
C CYS A 220 -3.08 -12.93 3.34
N LEU A 221 -1.83 -12.47 3.28
CA LEU A 221 -0.94 -12.69 2.14
C LEU A 221 -0.60 -14.17 1.95
N ILE A 222 -0.34 -14.89 3.05
CA ILE A 222 -0.09 -16.35 3.00
C ILE A 222 -1.33 -17.13 2.56
N ASP A 223 -2.53 -16.68 2.93
CA ASP A 223 -3.78 -17.29 2.45
C ASP A 223 -3.92 -17.12 0.93
N GLU A 224 -3.59 -15.95 0.35
CA GLU A 224 -3.59 -15.76 -1.11
C GLU A 224 -2.50 -16.57 -1.82
N PHE A 225 -1.28 -16.61 -1.29
CA PHE A 225 -0.21 -17.46 -1.80
C PHE A 225 -0.62 -18.93 -1.85
N THR A 226 -1.34 -19.39 -0.83
CA THR A 226 -1.89 -20.75 -0.79
C THR A 226 -2.93 -20.96 -1.89
N MET A 227 -3.80 -19.98 -2.13
CA MET A 227 -4.79 -20.02 -3.21
C MET A 227 -4.14 -20.06 -4.60
N GLN A 228 -3.14 -19.20 -4.85
CA GLN A 228 -2.41 -19.20 -6.12
C GLN A 228 -1.70 -20.54 -6.37
N ILE A 229 -1.02 -21.10 -5.38
CA ILE A 229 -0.35 -22.41 -5.52
C ILE A 229 -1.36 -23.54 -5.82
N GLY A 230 -2.56 -23.47 -5.24
CA GLY A 230 -3.66 -24.37 -5.56
C GLY A 230 -4.09 -24.25 -7.02
N ALA A 231 -4.27 -23.01 -7.50
CA ALA A 231 -4.63 -22.72 -8.89
C ALA A 231 -3.54 -23.18 -9.87
N GLU A 232 -2.27 -22.84 -9.63
CA GLU A 232 -1.12 -23.27 -10.45
C GLU A 232 -1.07 -24.79 -10.57
N ARG A 233 -1.27 -25.53 -9.46
CA ARG A 233 -1.31 -26.99 -9.47
C ARG A 233 -2.47 -27.53 -10.30
N SER A 234 -3.66 -26.94 -10.16
CA SER A 234 -4.85 -27.39 -10.89
C SER A 234 -4.75 -27.18 -12.40
N LEU A 235 -4.04 -26.13 -12.82
CA LEU A 235 -3.81 -25.77 -14.22
C LEU A 235 -2.54 -26.42 -14.81
N GLY A 236 -1.76 -27.14 -14.01
CA GLY A 236 -0.49 -27.74 -14.45
C GLY A 236 0.59 -26.71 -14.75
N LEU A 237 0.55 -25.54 -14.12
CA LEU A 237 1.54 -24.47 -14.27
C LEU A 237 2.78 -24.72 -13.39
N PRO A 238 3.93 -24.11 -13.72
CA PRO A 238 5.08 -24.07 -12.82
C PRO A 238 4.69 -23.47 -11.48
N LEU A 239 5.02 -24.16 -10.38
CA LEU A 239 4.67 -23.69 -9.04
C LEU A 239 5.59 -22.56 -8.59
N SER A 240 5.00 -21.50 -8.05
CA SER A 240 5.70 -20.38 -7.41
C SER A 240 6.30 -20.83 -6.06
N THR A 241 7.45 -21.51 -6.09
CA THR A 241 8.03 -22.19 -4.92
C THR A 241 8.25 -21.30 -3.69
N TYR A 242 8.48 -20.00 -3.89
CA TYR A 242 8.61 -19.03 -2.79
C TYR A 242 7.30 -18.82 -2.03
N MET A 243 6.14 -19.08 -2.64
CA MET A 243 4.80 -19.00 -2.01
C MET A 243 4.41 -20.26 -1.23
N MET A 244 5.20 -21.33 -1.29
CA MET A 244 4.86 -22.63 -0.69
C MET A 244 5.13 -22.71 0.83
N ALA A 245 5.56 -21.62 1.46
CA ALA A 245 5.80 -21.59 2.89
C ALA A 245 4.52 -21.94 3.65
N ALA A 246 4.57 -22.99 4.48
CA ALA A 246 3.39 -23.41 5.23
C ALA A 246 2.99 -22.33 6.25
N PRO A 247 1.68 -22.09 6.49
CA PRO A 247 1.23 -21.16 7.52
C PRO A 247 1.82 -21.50 8.90
N ASN A 248 2.24 -20.47 9.63
CA ASN A 248 2.92 -20.51 10.91
C ASN A 248 4.26 -21.27 10.96
N SER A 249 4.89 -21.51 9.81
CA SER A 249 6.18 -22.21 9.71
C SER A 249 7.40 -21.30 9.91
N ARG A 250 8.59 -21.91 9.97
CA ARG A 250 9.86 -21.19 9.94
C ARG A 250 10.14 -20.61 8.55
N GLU A 251 9.66 -21.27 7.52
CA GLU A 251 9.77 -20.88 6.12
C GLU A 251 8.97 -19.60 5.86
N GLU A 252 7.75 -19.49 6.41
CA GLU A 252 6.96 -18.25 6.40
C GLU A 252 7.74 -17.12 7.08
N ALA A 253 8.32 -17.39 8.25
CA ALA A 253 9.10 -16.38 8.95
C ALA A 253 10.32 -15.90 8.14
N ARG A 254 11.03 -16.81 7.45
CA ARG A 254 12.13 -16.45 6.56
C ARG A 254 11.67 -15.65 5.34
N LEU A 255 10.48 -15.95 4.81
CA LEU A 255 9.86 -15.18 3.73
C LEU A 255 9.66 -13.72 4.16
N HIS A 256 9.03 -13.48 5.31
CA HIS A 256 8.82 -12.11 5.80
C HIS A 256 10.12 -11.39 6.16
N ILE A 257 11.12 -12.08 6.74
CA ILE A 257 12.45 -11.49 6.97
C ILE A 257 13.05 -11.04 5.63
N GLY A 258 13.04 -11.91 4.61
CA GLY A 258 13.58 -11.59 3.29
C GLY A 258 12.85 -10.44 2.61
N PHE A 259 11.52 -10.32 2.81
CA PHE A 259 10.76 -9.19 2.29
C PHE A 259 11.13 -7.88 2.99
N ILE A 260 11.27 -7.90 4.32
CA ILE A 260 11.69 -6.74 5.11
C ILE A 260 13.07 -6.27 4.68
N GLU A 261 14.05 -7.18 4.64
CA GLU A 261 15.45 -6.85 4.37
C GLU A 261 15.66 -6.32 2.94
N ARG A 262 14.96 -6.89 1.94
CA ARG A 262 15.23 -6.61 0.52
C ARG A 262 14.31 -5.57 -0.12
N TYR A 263 13.18 -5.25 0.51
CA TYR A 263 12.21 -4.34 -0.10
C TYR A 263 11.75 -3.28 0.89
N ALA A 264 11.06 -3.67 1.97
CA ALA A 264 10.42 -2.70 2.84
C ALA A 264 11.44 -1.79 3.54
N ALA A 265 12.49 -2.35 4.15
CA ALA A 265 13.45 -1.55 4.90
C ALA A 265 14.31 -0.64 4.02
N GLU A 266 14.61 -1.03 2.77
CA GLU A 266 15.33 -0.19 1.82
C GLU A 266 14.46 1.00 1.38
N ALA A 267 13.26 0.73 0.89
CA ALA A 267 12.34 1.75 0.40
C ALA A 267 11.96 2.76 1.49
N TRP A 268 11.61 2.28 2.69
CA TRP A 268 11.24 3.15 3.80
C TRP A 268 12.42 3.99 4.32
N ARG A 269 13.66 3.47 4.31
CA ARG A 269 14.83 4.28 4.67
C ARG A 269 15.07 5.39 3.66
N LEU A 270 14.99 5.10 2.37
CA LEU A 270 15.12 6.12 1.31
C LEU A 270 14.03 7.18 1.43
N LEU A 271 12.77 6.76 1.64
CA LEU A 271 11.67 7.69 1.84
C LEU A 271 11.92 8.60 3.05
N VAL A 272 12.34 8.04 4.17
CA VAL A 272 12.69 8.82 5.37
C VAL A 272 13.83 9.77 5.06
N GLU A 273 14.90 9.34 4.38
CA GLU A 273 16.03 10.19 4.02
C GLU A 273 15.62 11.39 3.16
N ILE A 274 14.79 11.17 2.13
CA ILE A 274 14.30 12.22 1.24
C ILE A 274 13.37 13.20 1.98
N LEU A 275 12.52 12.69 2.86
CA LEU A 275 11.50 13.48 3.56
C LEU A 275 11.97 14.05 4.92
N ALA A 276 13.16 13.66 5.41
CA ALA A 276 13.64 13.95 6.76
C ALA A 276 13.96 15.43 7.00
N ASN A 277 12.94 16.17 7.42
CA ASN A 277 13.06 17.35 8.29
C ASN A 277 12.35 17.16 9.66
N ASN A 278 11.73 16.00 9.91
CA ASN A 278 11.08 15.67 11.19
C ASN A 278 11.29 14.19 11.56
N SER A 279 12.22 13.93 12.48
CA SER A 279 12.55 12.58 12.97
C SER A 279 11.41 11.92 13.75
N GLU A 280 10.43 12.68 14.26
CA GLU A 280 9.32 12.16 15.05
C GLU A 280 8.23 11.53 14.19
N LEU A 281 8.01 12.04 12.96
CA LEU A 281 6.96 11.54 12.05
C LEU A 281 7.10 10.03 11.80
N PHE A 282 8.32 9.58 11.54
CA PHE A 282 8.62 8.19 11.19
C PHE A 282 9.11 7.36 12.38
N ALA A 283 9.26 7.94 13.58
CA ALA A 283 9.79 7.23 14.74
C ALA A 283 8.95 5.99 15.09
N THR A 284 7.62 6.13 15.07
CA THR A 284 6.69 5.02 15.36
C THR A 284 6.79 3.92 14.30
N CYS A 285 6.80 4.28 13.01
CA CYS A 285 6.80 3.28 11.93
C CYS A 285 8.14 2.54 11.82
N LEU A 286 9.27 3.24 12.02
CA LEU A 286 10.60 2.63 12.06
C LEU A 286 10.78 1.75 13.31
N SER A 287 10.24 2.15 14.46
CA SER A 287 10.22 1.31 15.67
C SER A 287 9.44 0.02 15.44
N ASN A 288 8.26 0.12 14.82
CA ASN A 288 7.46 -1.03 14.43
C ASN A 288 8.20 -1.96 13.46
N LEU A 289 8.90 -1.41 12.47
CA LEU A 289 9.72 -2.18 11.53
C LEU A 289 10.71 -3.09 12.25
N VAL A 290 11.48 -2.51 13.19
CA VAL A 290 12.45 -3.24 14.01
C VAL A 290 11.77 -4.30 14.87
N ALA A 291 10.65 -3.96 15.51
CA ALA A 291 9.90 -4.88 16.37
C ALA A 291 9.34 -6.08 15.58
N ASN A 292 8.79 -5.84 14.39
CA ASN A 292 8.22 -6.86 13.52
C ASN A 292 9.31 -7.74 12.90
N GLU A 293 10.43 -7.15 12.45
CA GLU A 293 11.59 -7.92 11.99
C GLU A 293 12.10 -8.86 13.10
N LYS A 294 12.25 -8.34 14.32
CA LYS A 294 12.64 -9.13 15.49
C LYS A 294 11.67 -10.26 15.79
N TYR A 295 10.36 -10.01 15.70
CA TYR A 295 9.34 -11.05 15.84
C TYR A 295 9.56 -12.19 14.83
N TRP A 296 9.73 -11.87 13.55
CA TRP A 296 9.95 -12.88 12.51
C TRP A 296 11.26 -13.63 12.71
N ARG A 297 12.35 -12.96 13.09
CA ARG A 297 13.63 -13.62 13.42
C ARG A 297 13.51 -14.59 14.59
N LEU A 298 12.76 -14.23 15.63
CA LEU A 298 12.49 -15.13 16.75
C LEU A 298 11.62 -16.32 16.34
N LYS A 299 10.63 -16.13 15.47
CA LYS A 299 9.79 -17.20 14.91
C LYS A 299 10.61 -18.16 14.05
N ALA A 300 11.47 -17.64 13.16
CA ALA A 300 12.36 -18.43 12.31
C ALA A 300 13.36 -19.28 13.13
N ALA A 301 13.80 -18.76 14.28
CA ALA A 301 14.69 -19.48 15.20
C ALA A 301 13.97 -20.46 16.14
N ASP A 302 12.62 -20.55 16.11
CA ASP A 302 11.76 -21.24 17.10
C ASP A 302 12.01 -20.79 18.55
N ARG A 303 12.40 -19.52 18.71
CA ARG A 303 12.64 -18.90 20.03
C ARG A 303 11.43 -18.10 20.52
N TRP A 304 10.40 -17.95 19.69
CA TRP A 304 9.20 -17.19 20.05
C TRP A 304 8.29 -17.92 21.04
N ARG A 305 8.18 -19.25 20.94
CA ARG A 305 7.41 -20.08 21.91
C ARG A 305 7.99 -20.03 23.34
N LEU A 306 9.25 -19.61 23.49
CA LEU A 306 9.96 -19.57 24.77
C LEU A 306 9.82 -18.23 25.52
N LYS A 307 9.14 -17.21 24.97
CA LYS A 307 9.12 -15.84 25.55
C LYS A 307 7.78 -15.33 26.08
N HIS A 308 6.72 -16.14 26.10
CA HIS A 308 5.46 -15.73 26.74
C HIS A 308 5.49 -15.79 28.29
N SER A 309 6.67 -15.98 28.90
CA SER A 309 6.84 -15.91 30.35
C SER A 309 7.37 -14.57 30.88
N ASP A 310 7.88 -13.65 30.06
CA ASP A 310 8.57 -12.45 30.58
C ASP A 310 8.31 -11.16 29.79
N THR A 311 7.35 -10.38 30.28
CA THR A 311 6.95 -9.04 29.83
C THR A 311 7.92 -7.95 30.32
N ASN A 312 9.13 -7.84 29.75
CA ASN A 312 10.03 -6.71 30.14
C ASN A 312 11.12 -6.28 29.14
N VAL A 313 10.97 -6.47 27.82
CA VAL A 313 12.05 -6.09 26.87
C VAL A 313 11.52 -5.20 25.74
N VAL A 314 11.21 -3.94 26.04
CA VAL A 314 10.83 -2.91 25.05
C VAL A 314 11.83 -1.74 24.98
N LEU A 315 12.82 -1.64 25.87
CA LEU A 315 13.59 -0.39 26.04
C LEU A 315 15.02 -0.31 25.46
N THR A 316 15.50 -1.27 24.67
CA THR A 316 16.94 -1.30 24.27
C THR A 316 17.26 -1.14 22.78
N CYS A 317 16.33 -0.74 21.91
CA CYS A 317 16.59 -0.65 20.46
C CYS A 317 16.59 0.75 19.83
N VAL A 318 16.37 1.83 20.60
CA VAL A 318 16.41 3.19 20.04
C VAL A 318 17.85 3.66 19.78
N GLU A 319 18.85 3.10 20.47
CA GLU A 319 20.25 3.57 20.39
C GLU A 319 21.03 3.00 19.18
N SER A 320 20.60 1.89 18.57
CA SER A 320 21.36 1.24 17.49
C SER A 320 21.06 1.78 16.08
N LEU A 321 20.05 2.64 15.92
CA LEU A 321 19.69 3.26 14.64
C LEU A 321 20.18 4.72 14.52
N GLN A 322 20.78 5.28 15.57
CA GLN A 322 21.43 6.60 15.52
C GLN A 322 22.95 6.52 15.28
N ALA A 323 23.50 5.32 15.07
CA ALA A 323 24.95 5.08 14.98
C ALA A 323 25.40 4.36 13.68
N ALA A 324 24.58 4.38 12.63
CA ALA A 324 24.94 3.89 11.30
C ALA A 324 24.55 4.92 10.24
#